data_AF-G0QB00-F1
#
_entry.id   AF-G0QB00-F1
#
_cell.length_a   1.000
_cell.length_b   1.000
_cell.length_c   1.000
_cell.angle_alpha   90.00
_cell.angle_beta   90.00
_cell.angle_gamma   90.00
#
_symmetry.space_group_name_H-M   'P 1'
#
loop_
_entity.id
_entity.type
_entity.pdbx_description
1 polymer ?
#
loop_
_entity_poly.entity_id
_entity_poly.type
_entity_poly.pdbx_seq_one_letter_code
_entity_poly.pdbx_strand_id
1 'polypeptide(L)'
;MLKRENLREHLDGFLENVNSTLPEFMELEFEGYFERGFFTSTGEGRGAKKKYALLNEEGELKIVGFEQVRRDWAPIAKNLQRKVLEKVLNRRSDEAASLVMDTVERLKDGEVPVEELRIYSTLTKSPKNTTPPLRTSRQSRRRATRATTSSQRPQSATS
;
A
#
# COMPACT_ATOMS: atom_id res chain seq x y z
N MET A 1 -29.95 19.17 2.71
CA MET A 1 -29.34 17.83 2.58
C MET A 1 -29.76 17.31 1.21
N LEU A 2 -28.85 17.20 0.23
CA LEU A 2 -29.20 16.70 -1.10
C LEU A 2 -29.68 15.24 -0.95
N LYS A 3 -30.92 14.96 -1.35
CA LYS A 3 -31.43 13.59 -1.48
C LYS A 3 -30.89 13.01 -2.79
N ARG A 4 -30.55 11.70 -2.82
CA ARG A 4 -29.95 11.00 -3.97
C ARG A 4 -30.64 11.30 -5.30
N GLU A 5 -31.96 11.41 -5.28
CA GLU A 5 -32.80 11.63 -6.46
C GLU A 5 -32.47 12.95 -7.17
N ASN A 6 -32.11 14.01 -6.43
CA ASN A 6 -31.74 15.31 -7.02
C ASN A 6 -30.25 15.42 -7.37
N LEU A 7 -29.40 14.51 -6.90
CA LEU A 7 -27.95 14.64 -7.08
C LEU A 7 -27.55 14.45 -8.55
N ARG A 8 -28.17 13.49 -9.24
CA ARG A 8 -27.87 13.20 -10.66
C ARG A 8 -28.31 14.33 -11.56
N GLU A 9 -29.53 14.84 -11.38
CA GLU A 9 -30.04 15.94 -12.20
C GLU A 9 -29.20 17.23 -12.06
N HIS A 10 -28.78 17.57 -10.84
CA HIS A 10 -27.91 18.72 -10.61
C HIS A 10 -26.48 18.47 -11.12
N LEU A 11 -26.00 17.23 -11.05
CA LEU A 11 -24.67 16.85 -11.56
C LEU A 11 -24.63 16.96 -13.08
N ASP A 12 -25.61 16.40 -13.78
CA ASP A 12 -25.67 16.42 -15.24
C ASP A 12 -25.74 17.86 -15.76
N GLY A 13 -26.61 18.69 -15.17
CA GLY A 13 -26.68 20.12 -15.51
C GLY A 13 -25.40 20.89 -15.19
N PHE A 14 -24.67 20.51 -14.14
CA PHE A 14 -23.38 21.11 -13.82
C PHE A 14 -22.29 20.70 -14.81
N LEU A 15 -22.20 19.42 -15.17
CA LEU A 15 -21.23 18.90 -16.14
C LEU A 15 -21.45 19.55 -17.51
N GLU A 16 -22.70 19.64 -17.96
CA GLU A 16 -23.05 20.28 -19.23
C GLU A 16 -22.67 21.76 -19.24
N ASN A 17 -22.96 22.48 -18.15
CA ASN A 17 -22.58 23.88 -18.02
C ASN A 17 -21.06 24.09 -18.08
N VAL A 18 -20.30 23.29 -17.32
CA VAL A 18 -18.83 23.40 -17.29
C VAL A 18 -18.24 23.02 -18.64
N ASN A 19 -18.67 21.91 -19.24
CA ASN A 19 -18.14 21.44 -20.53
C ASN A 19 -18.47 22.40 -21.68
N SER A 20 -19.60 23.10 -21.63
CA SER A 20 -19.92 24.15 -22.62
C SER A 20 -18.97 25.36 -22.57
N THR A 21 -18.30 25.58 -21.43
CA THR A 21 -17.35 26.69 -21.24
C THR A 21 -15.91 26.27 -21.54
N LEU A 22 -15.64 24.96 -21.59
CA LEU A 22 -14.30 24.42 -21.81
C LEU A 22 -13.96 24.35 -23.31
N PRO A 23 -12.67 24.45 -23.69
CA PRO A 23 -12.23 24.23 -25.06
C PRO A 23 -12.55 22.81 -25.54
N GLU A 24 -12.70 22.63 -26.86
CA GLU A 24 -13.12 21.35 -27.50
C GLU A 24 -12.23 20.13 -27.15
N PHE A 25 -11.00 20.36 -26.67
CA PHE A 25 -10.07 19.29 -26.26
C PHE A 25 -10.09 18.98 -24.75
N MET A 26 -11.02 19.56 -23.98
CA MET A 26 -11.11 19.36 -22.53
C MET A 26 -12.54 19.03 -22.12
N GLU A 27 -12.69 17.95 -21.36
CA GLU A 27 -13.97 17.49 -20.82
C GLU A 27 -13.83 17.17 -19.34
N LEU A 28 -14.81 17.59 -18.55
CA LEU A 28 -14.98 17.19 -17.17
C LEU A 28 -15.90 15.97 -17.12
N GLU A 29 -15.41 14.89 -16.55
CA GLU A 29 -16.16 13.65 -16.31
C GLU A 29 -16.45 13.46 -14.82
N PHE A 30 -17.60 12.86 -14.54
CA PHE A 30 -17.91 12.42 -13.19
C PHE A 30 -17.31 11.06 -12.89
N GLU A 31 -16.37 11.01 -11.94
CA GLU A 31 -15.69 9.78 -11.56
C GLU A 31 -16.53 8.89 -10.64
N GLY A 32 -17.28 9.48 -9.70
CA GLY A 32 -18.07 8.71 -8.73
C GLY A 32 -18.44 9.47 -7.47
N TYR A 33 -19.35 8.87 -6.70
CA TYR A 33 -19.80 9.40 -5.41
C TYR A 33 -19.19 8.60 -4.26
N PHE A 34 -18.61 9.32 -3.29
CA PHE A 34 -18.02 8.73 -2.10
C PHE A 34 -18.70 9.31 -0.86
N GLU A 35 -19.24 8.43 -0.02
CA GLU A 35 -19.94 8.82 1.20
C GLU A 35 -18.97 9.47 2.20
N ARG A 36 -17.75 8.93 2.29
CA ARG A 36 -16.75 9.32 3.28
C ARG A 36 -15.35 9.33 2.67
N GLY A 37 -14.53 10.27 3.14
CA GLY A 37 -13.15 10.43 2.67
C GLY A 37 -12.20 10.84 3.79
N PHE A 38 -10.97 10.35 3.71
CA PHE A 38 -9.87 10.68 4.61
C PHE A 38 -8.71 11.24 3.79
N PHE A 39 -8.28 12.44 4.13
CA PHE A 39 -7.20 13.16 3.45
C PHE A 39 -6.10 13.49 4.45
N THR A 40 -4.85 13.17 4.15
CA THR A 40 -3.73 13.52 5.04
C THR A 40 -3.16 14.88 4.67
N SER A 41 -2.93 15.74 5.66
CA SER A 41 -2.18 16.98 5.47
C SER A 41 -0.68 16.75 5.73
N THR A 42 0.18 17.47 5.01
CA THR A 42 1.58 17.65 5.44
C THR A 42 1.59 18.86 6.37
N GLY A 43 2.39 18.83 7.45
CA GLY A 43 2.40 19.82 8.53
C GLY A 43 2.61 21.29 8.14
N GLU A 44 2.93 21.59 6.87
CA GLU A 44 3.08 22.96 6.35
C GLU A 44 1.78 23.54 5.76
N GLY A 45 0.60 22.94 6.01
CA GLY A 45 -0.69 23.41 5.45
C GLY A 45 -0.84 23.17 3.95
N ARG A 46 0.25 22.84 3.24
CA ARG A 46 0.23 22.22 1.92
C ARG A 46 -0.10 20.74 2.14
N GLY A 47 -1.38 20.41 2.02
CA GLY A 47 -1.87 19.04 2.09
C GLY A 47 -0.96 18.07 1.32
N ALA A 48 -0.82 16.83 1.80
CA ALA A 48 -0.09 15.83 1.04
C ALA A 48 -0.87 15.61 -0.26
N LYS A 49 -0.46 16.30 -1.34
CA LYS A 49 -1.25 16.54 -2.57
C LYS A 49 -1.83 15.28 -3.24
N LYS A 50 -1.46 14.09 -2.77
CA LYS A 50 -1.79 12.80 -3.41
C LYS A 50 -2.20 11.69 -2.44
N LYS A 51 -2.37 11.94 -1.14
CA LYS A 51 -2.68 10.89 -0.16
C LYS A 51 -4.11 10.99 0.36
N TYR A 52 -4.98 10.11 -0.14
CA TYR A 52 -6.40 10.08 0.24
C TYR A 52 -7.00 8.68 0.17
N ALA A 53 -8.02 8.43 0.99
CA ALA A 53 -8.79 7.21 1.02
C ALA A 53 -10.28 7.56 0.97
N LEU A 54 -11.04 6.94 0.08
CA LEU A 54 -12.46 7.21 -0.15
C LEU A 54 -13.26 5.93 -0.01
N LEU A 55 -14.44 6.01 0.60
CA LEU A 55 -15.39 4.92 0.76
C LEU A 55 -16.67 5.26 -0.02
N ASN A 56 -17.03 4.41 -0.97
CA ASN A 56 -18.29 4.57 -1.71
C ASN A 56 -19.48 3.97 -0.92
N GLU A 57 -20.70 4.14 -1.43
CA GLU A 57 -21.91 3.59 -0.79
C GLU A 57 -21.96 2.06 -0.80
N GLU A 58 -21.25 1.42 -1.74
CA GLU A 58 -21.14 -0.04 -1.87
C GLU A 58 -20.12 -0.65 -0.88
N GLY A 59 -19.42 0.20 -0.12
CA GLY A 59 -18.39 -0.22 0.83
C GLY A 59 -17.01 -0.46 0.20
N GLU A 60 -16.82 -0.12 -1.06
CA GLU A 60 -15.53 -0.21 -1.75
C GLU A 60 -14.59 0.93 -1.32
N LEU A 61 -13.37 0.53 -0.98
CA LEU A 61 -12.33 1.42 -0.49
C LEU A 61 -11.33 1.76 -1.60
N LYS A 62 -11.29 3.03 -2.01
CA LYS A 62 -10.30 3.57 -2.94
C LYS A 62 -9.18 4.25 -2.16
N ILE A 63 -7.94 3.76 -2.30
CA ILE A 63 -6.76 4.28 -1.60
C ILE A 63 -5.76 4.81 -2.62
N VAL A 64 -5.36 6.08 -2.49
CA VAL A 64 -4.40 6.74 -3.39
C VAL A 64 -3.25 7.35 -2.59
N GLY A 65 -2.02 7.17 -3.09
CA GLY A 65 -0.79 7.76 -2.55
C GLY A 65 -0.31 7.23 -1.19
N PHE A 66 -1.07 6.36 -0.53
CA PHE A 66 -0.64 5.65 0.67
C PHE A 66 0.36 4.53 0.36
N GLU A 67 1.10 4.15 1.40
CA GLU A 67 2.15 3.14 1.44
C GLU A 67 1.65 1.76 0.96
N GLN A 68 0.35 1.49 1.07
CA GLN A 68 -0.30 0.28 0.57
C GLN A 68 -0.03 0.00 -0.92
N VAL A 69 0.17 1.06 -1.72
CA VAL A 69 0.40 0.95 -3.17
C VAL A 69 1.88 0.65 -3.49
N ARG A 70 2.77 0.76 -2.51
CA ARG A 70 4.21 0.55 -2.71
C ARG A 70 4.57 -0.94 -2.80
N ARG A 71 5.32 -1.34 -3.83
CA ARG A 71 5.71 -2.76 -4.04
C ARG A 71 6.71 -3.28 -2.99
N ASP A 72 7.45 -2.38 -2.36
CA ASP A 72 8.51 -2.65 -1.39
C ASP A 72 8.03 -2.75 0.07
N TRP A 73 6.73 -2.94 0.27
CA TRP A 73 6.13 -3.13 1.60
C TRP A 73 5.66 -4.57 1.79
N ALA A 74 5.85 -5.08 3.01
CA ALA A 74 5.43 -6.42 3.40
C ALA A 74 3.90 -6.57 3.27
N PRO A 75 3.39 -7.73 2.80
CA PRO A 75 1.96 -8.00 2.71
C PRO A 75 1.17 -7.66 3.97
N ILE A 76 1.70 -7.99 5.16
CA ILE A 76 1.05 -7.67 6.44
C ILE A 76 0.79 -6.18 6.61
N ALA A 77 1.76 -5.33 6.27
CA ALA A 77 1.65 -3.88 6.44
C ALA A 77 0.59 -3.29 5.49
N LYS A 78 0.52 -3.80 4.25
CA LYS A 78 -0.51 -3.41 3.29
C LYS A 78 -1.90 -3.81 3.76
N ASN A 79 -2.05 -5.03 4.24
CA ASN A 79 -3.33 -5.55 4.71
C ASN A 79 -3.79 -4.81 5.97
N LEU A 80 -2.88 -4.53 6.90
CA LEU A 80 -3.18 -3.75 8.10
C LEU A 80 -3.64 -2.33 7.75
N GLN A 81 -2.91 -1.61 6.89
CA GLN A 81 -3.28 -0.26 6.48
C GLN A 81 -4.68 -0.20 5.85
N ARG A 82 -5.03 -1.17 5.00
CA ARG A 82 -6.37 -1.28 4.42
C ARG A 82 -7.46 -1.33 5.48
N LYS A 83 -7.31 -2.28 6.41
CA LYS A 83 -8.30 -2.56 7.46
C LYS A 83 -8.44 -1.38 8.40
N VAL A 84 -7.33 -0.70 8.72
CA VAL A 84 -7.35 0.52 9.53
C VAL A 84 -8.13 1.63 8.82
N LEU A 85 -7.82 1.91 7.55
CA LEU A 85 -8.52 2.94 6.77
C LEU A 85 -10.02 2.63 6.62
N GLU A 86 -10.37 1.37 6.37
CA GLU A 86 -11.76 0.91 6.31
C GLU A 86 -12.49 1.14 7.63
N LYS A 87 -11.90 0.76 8.76
CA LYS A 87 -12.48 0.97 10.09
C LYS A 87 -12.63 2.46 10.42
N VAL A 88 -11.62 3.27 10.12
CA VAL A 88 -11.66 4.72 10.35
C VAL A 88 -12.77 5.39 9.54
N LEU A 89 -12.89 5.06 8.24
CA LEU A 89 -13.96 5.59 7.40
C LEU A 89 -15.34 5.09 7.87
N ASN A 90 -15.41 3.88 8.43
CA ASN A 90 -16.61 3.36 9.07
C ASN A 90 -16.89 3.90 10.49
N ARG A 91 -16.19 4.93 10.97
CA ARG A 91 -16.32 5.53 12.31
C ARG A 91 -16.03 4.55 13.46
N ARG A 92 -15.18 3.56 13.22
CA ARG A 92 -14.73 2.54 14.19
C ARG A 92 -13.26 2.76 14.54
N SER A 93 -12.92 3.99 14.95
CA SER A 93 -11.53 4.40 15.21
C SER A 93 -10.89 3.61 16.36
N ASP A 94 -11.65 3.30 17.41
CA ASP A 94 -11.13 2.59 18.57
C ASP A 94 -10.72 1.16 18.19
N GLU A 95 -11.55 0.49 17.41
CA GLU A 95 -11.22 -0.83 16.87
C GLU A 95 -10.04 -0.80 15.90
N ALA A 96 -9.85 0.31 15.18
CA ALA A 96 -8.70 0.48 14.31
C ALA A 96 -7.40 0.55 15.14
N ALA A 97 -7.44 1.23 16.28
CA ALA A 97 -6.31 1.30 17.21
C ALA A 97 -6.00 -0.08 17.84
N SER A 98 -7.01 -0.79 18.32
CA SER A 98 -6.85 -2.16 18.84
C SER A 98 -6.23 -3.10 17.80
N LEU A 99 -6.74 -3.07 16.56
CA LEU A 99 -6.19 -3.88 15.47
C LEU A 99 -4.69 -3.64 15.23
N VAL A 100 -4.24 -2.39 15.34
CA VAL A 100 -2.82 -2.06 15.22
C VAL A 100 -2.02 -2.62 16.39
N MET A 101 -2.51 -2.48 17.62
CA MET A 101 -1.85 -3.01 18.81
C MET A 101 -1.71 -4.55 18.73
N ASP A 102 -2.81 -5.25 18.44
CA ASP A 102 -2.82 -6.71 18.30
C ASP A 102 -1.83 -7.19 17.24
N THR A 103 -1.76 -6.47 16.11
CA THR A 103 -0.82 -6.83 15.04
C THR A 103 0.63 -6.62 15.46
N VAL A 104 0.91 -5.58 16.25
CA VAL A 104 2.25 -5.32 16.81
C VAL A 104 2.64 -6.39 17.83
N GLU A 105 1.71 -6.85 18.66
CA GLU A 105 1.97 -7.94 19.62
C GLU A 105 2.28 -9.25 18.91
N ARG A 106 1.44 -9.67 17.96
CA ARG A 106 1.70 -10.87 17.14
C ARG A 106 3.04 -10.85 16.42
N LEU A 107 3.47 -9.67 15.97
CA LEU A 107 4.78 -9.47 15.35
C LEU A 107 5.94 -9.65 16.34
N LYS A 108 5.77 -9.21 17.59
CA LYS A 108 6.76 -9.38 18.67
C LYS A 108 6.85 -10.83 19.13
N ASP A 109 5.71 -11.51 19.19
CA ASP A 109 5.62 -12.90 19.64
C ASP A 109 6.02 -13.91 18.55
N GLY A 110 6.25 -13.43 17.32
CA GLY A 110 6.70 -14.26 16.21
C GLY A 110 5.61 -15.14 15.61
N GLU A 111 4.34 -14.81 15.86
CA GLU A 111 3.17 -15.56 15.38
C GLU A 111 2.80 -15.25 13.93
N VAL A 112 3.52 -14.32 13.29
CA VAL A 112 3.26 -13.91 11.91
C VAL A 112 4.07 -14.79 10.94
N PRO A 113 3.42 -15.43 9.93
CA PRO A 113 4.09 -16.21 8.91
C PRO A 113 5.15 -15.40 8.16
N VAL A 114 6.27 -16.04 7.84
CA VAL A 114 7.41 -15.40 7.17
C VAL A 114 7.03 -14.87 5.78
N GLU A 115 6.08 -15.53 5.13
CA GLU A 115 5.52 -15.15 3.82
C GLU A 115 4.92 -13.74 3.85
N GLU A 116 4.26 -13.38 4.96
CA GLU A 116 3.63 -12.07 5.15
C GLU A 116 4.65 -10.97 5.47
N LEU A 117 5.86 -11.34 5.89
CA LEU A 117 6.98 -10.45 6.22
C LEU A 117 7.90 -10.18 5.03
N ARG A 118 7.66 -10.83 3.88
CA ARG A 118 8.55 -10.75 2.72
C ARG A 118 8.49 -9.38 2.06
N ILE A 119 9.66 -8.73 1.95
CA ILE A 119 9.84 -7.44 1.26
C ILE A 119 10.51 -7.65 -0.10
N TYR A 120 9.92 -7.11 -1.16
CA TYR A 120 10.47 -7.15 -2.52
C TYR A 120 11.11 -5.82 -2.89
N SER A 121 12.39 -5.80 -3.20
CA SER A 121 13.08 -4.60 -3.68
C SER A 121 13.86 -4.87 -4.97
N THR A 122 13.66 -4.05 -5.99
CA THR A 122 14.48 -4.09 -7.21
C THR A 122 15.83 -3.42 -6.95
N LEU A 123 16.92 -4.08 -7.31
CA LEU A 123 18.28 -3.60 -7.08
C LEU A 123 18.72 -2.69 -8.26
N THR A 124 18.41 -1.40 -8.21
CA THR A 124 18.60 -0.49 -9.36
C THR A 124 19.94 0.26 -9.37
N LYS A 125 20.78 0.14 -8.33
CA LYS A 125 22.09 0.82 -8.25
C LYS A 125 23.18 -0.12 -7.72
N SER A 126 24.41 0.09 -8.21
CA SER A 126 25.61 -0.62 -7.77
C SER A 126 25.85 -0.46 -6.26
N PRO A 127 26.34 -1.50 -5.57
CA PRO A 127 26.21 -1.65 -4.12
C PRO A 127 27.26 -0.83 -3.36
N LYS A 128 27.07 0.49 -3.27
CA LYS A 128 27.89 1.35 -2.40
C LYS A 128 27.26 1.68 -1.06
N ASN A 129 25.97 1.38 -0.85
CA ASN A 129 25.32 1.64 0.43
C ASN A 129 24.54 0.41 0.93
N THR A 130 24.76 0.01 2.18
CA THR A 130 24.36 -1.31 2.72
C THR A 130 22.88 -1.33 3.10
N THR A 131 22.01 -1.54 2.12
CA THR A 131 20.56 -1.74 2.33
C THR A 131 20.27 -3.22 2.71
N PRO A 132 19.26 -3.54 3.55
CA PRO A 132 18.97 -4.93 3.97
C PRO A 132 18.90 -5.98 2.83
N PRO A 133 18.33 -5.68 1.63
CA PRO A 133 18.32 -6.61 0.50
C PRO A 133 19.72 -6.97 -0.06
N LEU A 134 20.69 -6.07 0.10
CA LEU A 134 22.08 -6.31 -0.28
C LEU A 134 22.77 -7.27 0.70
N ARG A 135 22.44 -7.20 1.99
CA ARG A 135 22.96 -8.15 3.00
C ARG A 135 22.43 -9.56 2.70
N THR A 136 21.14 -9.70 2.44
CA THR A 136 20.53 -11.02 2.17
C THR A 136 21.03 -11.63 0.87
N SER A 137 21.09 -10.87 -0.23
CA SER A 137 21.62 -11.37 -1.51
C SER A 137 23.10 -11.80 -1.42
N ARG A 138 23.95 -11.06 -0.71
CA ARG A 138 25.34 -11.47 -0.44
C ARG A 138 25.41 -12.76 0.39
N GLN A 139 24.53 -12.91 1.37
CA GLN A 139 24.50 -14.09 2.23
C GLN A 139 23.99 -15.34 1.51
N SER A 140 22.97 -15.21 0.67
CA SER A 140 22.47 -16.29 -0.18
C SER A 140 23.52 -16.73 -1.21
N ARG A 141 24.23 -15.78 -1.84
CA ARG A 141 25.35 -16.10 -2.75
C ARG A 141 26.48 -16.86 -2.01
N ARG A 142 26.84 -16.43 -0.80
CA ARG A 142 27.85 -17.11 0.03
C ARG A 142 27.44 -18.50 0.49
N ARG A 143 26.14 -18.75 0.71
CA ARG A 143 25.61 -20.08 1.07
C ARG A 143 25.54 -21.00 -0.14
N ALA A 144 25.14 -20.48 -1.30
CA ALA A 144 25.12 -21.23 -2.56
C ALA A 144 26.52 -21.69 -2.98
N THR A 145 27.54 -20.83 -2.88
CA THR A 145 28.93 -21.22 -3.21
C THR A 145 29.52 -22.22 -2.21
N ARG A 146 29.14 -22.17 -0.93
CA ARG A 146 29.57 -23.16 0.07
C ARG A 146 28.98 -24.55 -0.17
N ALA A 147 27.73 -24.62 -0.63
CA ALA A 147 27.05 -25.90 -0.90
C ALA A 147 27.62 -26.61 -2.15
N THR A 148 28.06 -25.87 -3.17
CA THR A 148 28.72 -26.47 -4.35
C THR A 148 30.14 -26.95 -4.04
N THR A 149 30.88 -26.28 -3.16
CA THR A 149 32.24 -26.72 -2.78
C THR A 149 32.24 -27.96 -1.89
N SER A 150 31.18 -28.22 -1.10
CA SER A 150 31.11 -29.42 -0.24
C SER A 150 30.71 -30.71 -0.97
N SER A 151 30.25 -30.63 -2.23
CA SER A 151 29.84 -31.80 -3.02
C SER A 151 30.98 -32.41 -3.87
N GLN A 152 32.18 -31.82 -3.85
CA GLN A 152 33.37 -32.36 -4.53
C GLN A 152 34.52 -32.53 -3.53
N ARG A 153 34.43 -33.55 -2.67
CA ARG A 153 35.63 -34.15 -2.04
C ARG A 153 35.73 -35.59 -2.53
N PRO A 154 36.71 -35.94 -3.38
CA PRO A 154 36.97 -37.34 -3.68
C PRO A 154 37.50 -38.02 -2.43
N GLN A 155 36.94 -39.18 -2.08
CA GLN A 155 37.49 -40.05 -1.05
C GLN A 155 38.85 -40.56 -1.54
N SER A 156 39.88 -40.33 -0.73
CA SER A 156 41.24 -40.81 -0.93
C SER A 156 41.27 -42.33 -0.94
N ALA A 157 41.73 -42.92 -2.05
CA ALA A 157 42.08 -44.33 -2.12
C ALA A 157 43.28 -44.60 -1.21
N THR A 158 43.06 -45.48 -0.23
CA THR A 158 44.11 -46.19 0.51
C THR A 158 44.19 -47.57 -0.10
N SER A 159 45.35 -47.91 -0.68
CA SER A 159 46.01 -49.22 -0.70
C SER A 159 47.22 -49.17 -1.62
#